data_AF-A0A812W9E9-F1
#
_entry.id   AF-A0A812W9E9-F1
#
_cell.length_a   1.000
_cell.length_b   1.000
_cell.length_c   1.000
_cell.angle_alpha   90.00
_cell.angle_beta   90.00
_cell.angle_gamma   90.00
#
_symmetry.space_group_name_H-M   'P 1'
#
loop_
_entity.id
_entity.type
_entity.pdbx_description
1 polymer ?
#
loop_
_entity_poly.entity_id
_entity_poly.type
_entity_poly.pdbx_seq_one_letter_code
_entity_poly.pdbx_strand_id
1 'polypeptide(L)'
;EGVEDQQEEEHISRRSENSLIYLEGLRMMYGGGHMLLKDAILDLRRGRRYGVVGRNGAGKTTLMSTIAARGVSGMSADVKTLHVKPEVLVEASDLNAVQFCSRELKHQEVHDDDMQAALLEVGFPKEMQTKSVNELSGGWRMKLLLAS
;
A
#
# COMPACT_ATOMS: atom_id res chain seq x y z
N GLU A 1 -9.33 -41.10 -9.05
CA GLU A 1 -8.36 -40.11 -8.54
C GLU A 1 -8.09 -38.97 -9.53
N GLY A 2 -8.04 -39.16 -10.86
CA GLY A 2 -7.75 -38.06 -11.80
C GLY A 2 -8.89 -37.12 -12.22
N VAL A 3 -9.99 -37.00 -11.47
CA VAL A 3 -11.14 -36.13 -11.84
C VAL A 3 -11.25 -34.90 -10.91
N GLU A 4 -10.75 -34.99 -9.67
CA GLU A 4 -10.75 -33.87 -8.72
C GLU A 4 -9.67 -32.83 -9.05
N ASP A 5 -8.48 -33.29 -9.47
CA ASP A 5 -7.36 -32.40 -9.87
C ASP A 5 -7.69 -31.47 -11.05
N GLN A 6 -8.48 -31.95 -12.03
CA GLN A 6 -8.84 -31.14 -13.21
C GLN A 6 -9.89 -30.07 -12.89
N GLN A 7 -10.74 -30.29 -11.88
CA GLN A 7 -11.73 -29.32 -11.43
C GLN A 7 -11.09 -28.21 -10.60
N GLU A 8 -10.05 -28.51 -9.80
CA GLU A 8 -9.27 -27.49 -9.08
C GLU A 8 -8.50 -26.59 -10.05
N GLU A 9 -7.85 -27.13 -11.08
CA GLU A 9 -7.13 -26.34 -12.08
C GLU A 9 -8.06 -25.41 -12.89
N GLU A 10 -9.25 -25.87 -13.28
CA GLU A 10 -10.26 -25.01 -13.92
C GLU A 10 -10.80 -23.92 -12.97
N HIS A 11 -11.00 -24.22 -11.69
CA HIS A 11 -11.45 -23.26 -10.68
C HIS A 11 -10.39 -22.18 -10.37
N ILE A 12 -9.10 -22.55 -10.40
CA ILE A 12 -7.97 -21.62 -10.25
C ILE A 12 -7.86 -20.71 -11.48
N SER A 13 -8.07 -21.25 -12.69
CA SER A 13 -8.01 -20.48 -13.94
C SER A 13 -9.10 -19.41 -14.05
N ARG A 14 -10.35 -19.70 -13.66
CA ARG A 14 -11.46 -18.71 -13.62
C ARG A 14 -11.34 -17.69 -12.49
N ARG A 15 -10.60 -17.99 -11.42
CA ARG A 15 -10.32 -17.04 -10.33
C ARG A 15 -9.32 -15.95 -10.75
N SER A 16 -8.48 -16.20 -11.76
CA SER A 16 -7.30 -15.38 -12.03
C SER A 16 -7.62 -14.01 -12.63
N GLU A 17 -8.65 -13.87 -13.48
CA GLU A 17 -8.90 -12.60 -14.19
C GLU A 17 -9.28 -11.43 -13.25
N ASN A 18 -9.91 -11.75 -12.11
CA ASN A 18 -10.40 -10.74 -11.17
C ASN A 18 -9.72 -10.77 -9.80
N SER A 19 -8.75 -11.67 -9.59
CA SER A 19 -7.98 -11.73 -8.34
C SER A 19 -6.75 -10.83 -8.42
N LEU A 20 -6.54 -10.03 -7.37
CA LEU A 20 -5.32 -9.25 -7.15
C LEU A 20 -4.32 -10.04 -6.28
N ILE A 21 -4.85 -10.69 -5.24
CA ILE A 21 -4.09 -11.53 -4.33
C ILE A 21 -4.95 -12.76 -4.03
N TYR A 22 -4.39 -13.95 -4.26
CA TYR A 22 -4.96 -15.19 -3.76
C TYR A 22 -3.88 -16.04 -3.11
N LEU A 23 -4.03 -16.29 -1.81
CA LEU A 23 -3.15 -17.18 -1.07
C LEU A 23 -3.94 -17.97 -0.03
N GLU A 24 -3.75 -19.28 -0.05
CA GLU A 24 -4.16 -20.18 1.02
C GLU A 24 -2.98 -20.50 1.93
N GLY A 25 -3.24 -20.78 3.20
CA GLY A 25 -2.17 -21.14 4.13
C GLY A 25 -1.26 -19.98 4.53
N LEU A 26 -1.75 -18.73 4.47
CA LEU A 26 -0.99 -17.56 4.90
C LEU A 26 -0.61 -17.71 6.38
N ARG A 27 0.69 -17.81 6.61
CA ARG A 27 1.30 -17.83 7.94
C ARG A 27 2.11 -16.56 8.13
N MET A 28 1.84 -15.85 9.22
CA MET A 28 2.56 -14.64 9.57
C MET A 28 3.03 -14.72 11.02
N MET A 29 4.28 -14.35 11.23
CA MET A 29 4.92 -14.36 12.54
C MET A 29 5.60 -13.00 12.78
N TYR A 30 5.66 -12.57 14.04
CA TYR A 30 6.30 -11.32 14.43
C TYR A 30 7.16 -11.55 15.68
N GLY A 31 8.44 -11.16 15.62
CA GLY A 31 9.39 -11.20 16.75
C GLY A 31 9.55 -12.58 17.40
N GLY A 32 10.72 -13.22 17.24
CA GLY A 32 11.10 -14.40 18.03
C GLY A 32 10.18 -15.64 17.99
N GLY A 33 9.12 -15.65 17.18
CA GLY A 33 8.22 -16.80 17.03
C GLY A 33 6.73 -16.55 17.22
N HIS A 34 6.27 -15.34 17.57
CA HIS A 34 4.84 -15.13 17.81
C HIS A 34 4.02 -15.22 16.53
N MET A 35 3.14 -16.23 16.43
CA MET A 35 2.25 -16.44 15.29
C MET A 35 1.07 -15.47 15.34
N LEU A 36 0.95 -14.64 14.31
CA LEU A 36 -0.12 -13.65 14.12
C LEU A 36 -1.27 -14.22 13.30
N LEU A 37 -0.93 -14.89 12.20
CA LEU A 37 -1.88 -15.59 11.33
C LEU A 37 -1.40 -17.03 11.15
N LYS A 38 -2.34 -17.96 11.25
CA LYS A 38 -2.13 -19.38 11.03
C LYS A 38 -3.09 -19.87 9.97
N ASP A 39 -2.56 -20.39 8.88
CA ASP A 39 -3.29 -21.03 7.79
C ASP A 39 -4.47 -20.19 7.26
N ALA A 40 -4.28 -18.86 7.19
CA ALA A 40 -5.32 -17.94 6.76
C ALA A 40 -5.45 -17.94 5.23
N ILE A 41 -6.65 -17.62 4.72
CA ILE A 41 -6.89 -17.41 3.29
C ILE A 41 -7.00 -15.90 3.04
N LEU A 42 -6.20 -15.39 2.10
CA LEU A 42 -6.26 -14.00 1.64
C LEU A 42 -6.71 -13.98 0.17
N ASP A 43 -7.94 -13.51 -0.05
CA ASP A 43 -8.55 -13.35 -1.38
C ASP A 43 -8.97 -11.88 -1.58
N LEU A 44 -8.08 -11.10 -2.21
CA LEU A 44 -8.35 -9.73 -2.61
C LEU A 44 -8.68 -9.69 -4.10
N ARG A 45 -9.83 -9.11 -4.45
CA ARG A 45 -10.33 -9.03 -5.83
C ARG A 45 -10.44 -7.59 -6.30
N ARG A 46 -10.37 -7.38 -7.62
CA ARG A 46 -10.49 -6.04 -8.21
C ARG A 46 -11.87 -5.46 -7.93
N GLY A 47 -11.91 -4.13 -7.80
CA GLY A 47 -13.15 -3.38 -7.58
C GLY A 47 -13.77 -3.54 -6.19
N ARG A 48 -13.10 -4.21 -5.25
CA ARG A 48 -13.61 -4.41 -3.88
C ARG A 48 -12.88 -3.54 -2.86
N ARG A 49 -13.59 -3.23 -1.77
CA ARG A 49 -13.06 -2.52 -0.61
C ARG A 49 -13.06 -3.45 0.59
N TYR A 50 -11.94 -3.50 1.30
CA TYR A 50 -11.74 -4.41 2.43
C TYR A 50 -11.35 -3.62 3.67
N GLY A 51 -11.90 -3.99 4.82
CA GLY A 51 -11.50 -3.48 6.12
C GLY A 51 -10.80 -4.56 6.93
N VAL A 52 -9.62 -4.24 7.48
CA VAL A 52 -8.91 -5.14 8.40
C VAL A 52 -9.23 -4.73 9.82
N VAL A 53 -9.98 -5.58 10.54
CA VAL A 53 -10.44 -5.33 11.91
C VAL A 53 -9.87 -6.37 12.86
N GLY A 54 -9.63 -5.97 14.11
CA GLY A 54 -9.07 -6.85 15.13
C GLY A 54 -8.42 -6.06 16.26
N ARG A 55 -8.12 -6.74 17.37
CA ARG A 55 -7.49 -6.14 18.56
C ARG A 55 -6.10 -5.57 18.23
N ASN A 56 -5.61 -4.66 19.08
CA ASN A 56 -4.23 -4.21 19.00
C ASN A 56 -3.29 -5.41 19.19
N GLY A 57 -2.21 -5.48 18.42
CA GLY A 57 -1.31 -6.63 18.40
C GLY A 57 -1.77 -7.82 17.53
N ALA A 58 -2.98 -7.81 16.96
CA ALA A 58 -3.45 -8.90 16.09
C ALA A 58 -2.75 -8.99 14.72
N GLY A 59 -1.72 -8.20 14.47
CA GLY A 59 -0.93 -8.26 13.23
C GLY A 59 -1.46 -7.45 12.05
N LYS A 60 -2.44 -6.55 12.25
CA LYS A 60 -3.03 -5.73 11.15
C LYS A 60 -1.99 -4.92 10.38
N THR A 61 -1.19 -4.12 11.09
CA THR A 61 -0.10 -3.32 10.49
C THR A 61 0.96 -4.21 9.85
N THR A 62 1.24 -5.37 10.45
CA THR A 62 2.16 -6.37 9.89
C THR A 62 1.61 -6.89 8.57
N LEU A 63 0.34 -7.30 8.51
CA LEU A 63 -0.32 -7.76 7.28
C LEU A 63 -0.26 -6.69 6.18
N MET A 64 -0.63 -5.45 6.49
CA MET A 64 -0.56 -4.35 5.52
C MET A 64 0.87 -4.10 5.03
N SER A 65 1.85 -4.14 5.94
CA SER A 65 3.26 -3.98 5.58
C SER A 65 3.79 -5.14 4.72
N THR A 66 3.40 -6.38 5.02
CA THR A 66 3.78 -7.56 4.24
C THR A 66 3.18 -7.51 2.84
N ILE A 67 1.90 -7.13 2.70
CA ILE A 67 1.26 -6.93 1.38
C ILE A 67 1.98 -5.82 0.60
N ALA A 68 2.26 -4.68 1.24
CA ALA A 68 2.97 -3.57 0.63
C ALA A 68 4.38 -3.94 0.14
N ALA A 69 5.10 -4.74 0.93
CA ALA A 69 6.43 -5.24 0.58
C ALA A 69 6.40 -6.41 -0.41
N ARG A 70 5.23 -6.77 -0.97
CA ARG A 70 5.01 -7.95 -1.83
C ARG A 70 5.49 -9.26 -1.20
N GLY A 71 5.45 -9.37 0.12
CA GLY A 71 5.87 -10.56 0.88
C GLY A 71 4.85 -11.70 0.90
N VAL A 72 3.81 -11.63 0.06
CA VAL A 72 2.74 -12.62 -0.05
C VAL A 72 2.86 -13.34 -1.40
N SER A 73 3.14 -14.65 -1.38
CA SER A 73 3.08 -15.49 -2.58
C SER A 73 1.64 -15.55 -3.08
N GLY A 74 1.38 -15.25 -4.36
CA GLY A 74 0.00 -15.21 -4.91
C GLY A 74 -0.52 -13.80 -5.23
N MET A 75 0.33 -12.79 -5.09
CA MET A 75 0.07 -11.44 -5.60
C MET A 75 0.40 -11.35 -7.09
N SER A 76 -0.55 -10.89 -7.92
CA SER A 76 -0.33 -10.79 -9.37
C SER A 76 0.78 -9.77 -9.71
N ALA A 77 1.51 -10.03 -10.80
CA ALA A 77 2.67 -9.23 -11.22
C ALA A 77 2.31 -7.78 -11.58
N ASP A 78 1.10 -7.57 -12.11
CA ASP A 78 0.59 -6.27 -12.54
C ASP A 78 0.04 -5.40 -11.38
N VAL A 79 -0.07 -5.96 -10.18
CA VAL A 79 -0.58 -5.21 -9.01
C VAL A 79 0.48 -4.24 -8.53
N LYS A 80 0.13 -2.95 -8.47
CA LYS A 80 0.93 -1.93 -7.79
C LYS A 80 0.32 -1.65 -6.42
N THR A 81 1.16 -1.49 -5.41
CA THR A 81 0.72 -1.23 -4.03
C THR A 81 1.26 0.12 -3.58
N LEU A 82 0.36 0.96 -3.07
CA LEU A 82 0.72 2.19 -2.35
C LEU A 82 0.45 1.97 -0.87
N HIS A 83 1.48 2.13 -0.02
CA HIS A 83 1.36 2.00 1.42
C HIS A 83 1.51 3.36 2.09
N VAL A 84 0.37 3.94 2.46
CA VAL A 84 0.32 5.26 3.09
C VAL A 84 0.68 5.15 4.56
N LYS A 85 1.79 5.79 4.96
CA LYS A 85 2.31 5.82 6.34
C LYS A 85 2.40 7.25 6.85
N PRO A 86 1.46 7.70 7.70
CA PRO A 86 1.47 9.05 8.26
C PRO A 86 2.74 9.42 9.03
N GLU A 87 3.44 8.43 9.57
CA GLU A 87 4.66 8.61 10.35
C GLU A 87 5.78 9.29 9.54
N VAL A 88 5.83 9.05 8.22
CA VAL A 88 6.83 9.63 7.31
C VAL A 88 6.73 11.16 7.23
N LEU A 89 5.53 11.71 7.46
CA LEU A 89 5.31 13.17 7.52
C LEU A 89 5.88 13.80 8.78
N VAL A 90 5.97 13.04 9.88
CA VAL A 90 6.55 13.54 11.14
C VAL A 90 8.05 13.73 10.99
N GLU A 91 8.72 12.78 10.31
CA GLU A 91 10.14 12.85 9.99
C GLU A 91 10.49 13.92 8.95
N ALA A 92 9.49 14.44 8.24
CA ALA A 92 9.62 15.44 7.19
C ALA A 92 8.90 16.75 7.53
N SER A 93 8.70 17.03 8.82
CA SER A 93 7.85 18.13 9.31
C SER A 93 8.19 19.49 8.70
N ASP A 94 9.48 19.71 8.44
CA ASP A 94 10.05 20.98 8.03
C ASP A 94 10.17 21.11 6.51
N LEU A 95 9.96 20.02 5.76
CA LEU A 95 9.98 20.04 4.30
C LEU A 95 8.69 20.65 3.77
N ASN A 96 8.77 21.30 2.61
CA ASN A 96 7.57 21.66 1.85
C ASN A 96 7.09 20.49 0.98
N ALA A 97 5.96 20.64 0.28
CA ALA A 97 5.37 19.54 -0.49
C ALA A 97 6.29 19.04 -1.61
N VAL A 98 6.97 19.94 -2.32
CA VAL A 98 7.89 19.61 -3.43
C VAL A 98 9.07 18.82 -2.89
N GLN A 99 9.73 19.33 -1.85
CA GLN A 99 10.87 18.68 -1.19
C GLN A 99 10.49 17.31 -0.62
N PHE A 100 9.30 17.21 -0.03
CA PHE A 100 8.77 15.94 0.47
C PHE A 100 8.63 14.92 -0.66
N CYS A 101 7.94 15.26 -1.75
CA CYS A 101 7.75 14.36 -2.89
C CYS A 101 9.09 13.98 -3.54
N SER A 102 10.00 14.93 -3.74
CA SER A 102 11.34 14.66 -4.26
C SER A 102 12.12 13.69 -3.37
N ARG A 103 11.97 13.79 -2.04
CA ARG A 103 12.56 12.83 -1.08
C ARG A 103 11.96 11.43 -1.21
N GLU A 104 10.64 11.32 -1.36
CA GLU A 104 9.96 10.03 -1.43
C GLU A 104 10.21 9.28 -2.75
N LEU A 105 10.47 10.01 -3.85
CA LEU A 105 10.78 9.39 -5.14
C LEU A 105 12.17 8.72 -5.21
N LYS A 106 13.06 8.96 -4.22
CA LYS A 106 14.36 8.32 -3.87
C LYS A 106 15.40 8.04 -4.97
N HIS A 107 15.03 7.98 -6.26
CA HIS A 107 15.85 7.54 -7.40
C HIS A 107 15.42 8.16 -8.74
N GLN A 108 14.40 9.02 -8.77
CA GLN A 108 14.03 9.78 -9.97
C GLN A 108 14.42 11.24 -9.78
N GLU A 109 15.30 11.71 -10.65
CA GLU A 109 15.59 13.13 -10.75
C GLU A 109 14.41 13.79 -11.47
N VAL A 110 13.56 14.47 -10.69
CA VAL A 110 12.40 15.21 -11.19
C VAL A 110 12.67 16.68 -10.92
N HIS A 111 12.50 17.52 -11.93
CA HIS A 111 12.68 18.96 -11.79
C HIS A 111 11.58 19.53 -10.89
N ASP A 112 11.90 20.51 -10.06
CA ASP A 112 10.94 21.13 -9.14
C ASP A 112 9.70 21.67 -9.88
N ASP A 113 9.87 22.22 -11.08
CA ASP A 113 8.76 22.71 -11.91
C ASP A 113 7.79 21.59 -12.32
N ASP A 114 8.31 20.42 -12.68
CA ASP A 114 7.49 19.26 -13.05
C ASP A 114 6.74 18.72 -11.83
N MET A 115 7.41 18.69 -10.67
CA MET A 115 6.79 18.30 -9.40
C MET A 115 5.68 19.27 -8.98
N GLN A 116 5.91 20.58 -9.11
CA GLN A 116 4.90 21.60 -8.83
C GLN A 116 3.68 21.47 -9.75
N ALA A 117 3.91 21.17 -11.04
CA ALA A 117 2.85 20.93 -12.01
C ALA A 117 2.04 19.67 -11.68
N ALA A 118 2.71 18.56 -11.36
CA ALA A 118 2.06 17.31 -10.96
C ALA A 118 1.23 17.48 -9.67
N LEU A 119 1.79 18.16 -8.67
CA LEU A 119 1.08 18.51 -7.44
C LEU A 119 -0.15 19.38 -7.73
N LEU A 120 -0.04 20.34 -8.63
CA LEU A 120 -1.17 21.17 -9.03
C LEU A 120 -2.29 20.35 -9.72
N GLU A 121 -1.91 19.42 -10.60
CA GLU A 121 -2.85 18.55 -11.33
C GLU A 121 -3.69 17.68 -10.38
N VAL A 122 -3.09 17.14 -9.32
CA VAL A 122 -3.79 16.36 -8.29
C VAL A 122 -4.57 17.23 -7.28
N GLY A 123 -4.68 18.53 -7.54
CA GLY A 123 -5.43 19.47 -6.71
C GLY A 123 -4.69 19.88 -5.44
N PHE A 124 -3.36 20.01 -5.52
CA PHE A 124 -2.49 20.54 -4.47
C PHE A 124 -1.96 21.93 -4.90
N PRO A 125 -2.65 23.03 -4.55
CA PRO A 125 -2.38 24.37 -5.10
C PRO A 125 -1.04 24.94 -4.61
N LYS A 126 -0.45 25.85 -5.40
CA LYS A 126 0.87 26.46 -5.12
C LYS A 126 1.00 27.04 -3.71
N GLU A 127 -0.06 27.68 -3.21
CA GLU A 127 -0.12 28.22 -1.83
C GLU A 127 0.11 27.16 -0.74
N MET A 128 -0.31 25.92 -0.99
CA MET A 128 -0.09 24.80 -0.07
C MET A 128 1.26 24.14 -0.34
N GLN A 129 1.78 24.19 -1.57
CA GLN A 129 3.07 23.59 -1.92
C GLN A 129 4.25 24.27 -1.20
N THR A 130 4.12 25.56 -0.90
CA THR A 130 5.15 26.35 -0.20
C THR A 130 5.15 26.17 1.31
N LYS A 131 4.05 25.67 1.89
CA LYS A 131 3.93 25.43 3.34
C LYS A 131 4.73 24.21 3.74
N SER A 132 5.28 24.22 4.95
CA SER A 132 5.90 23.02 5.50
C SER A 132 4.84 21.98 5.87
N VAL A 133 5.23 20.70 5.89
CA VAL A 133 4.31 19.58 6.20
C VAL A 133 3.59 19.78 7.53
N ASN A 134 4.26 20.36 8.54
CA ASN A 134 3.64 20.64 9.84
C ASN A 134 2.55 21.74 9.80
N GLU A 135 2.58 22.67 8.85
CA GLU A 135 1.58 23.73 8.66
C GLU A 135 0.34 23.24 7.91
N LEU A 136 0.45 22.11 7.20
CA LEU A 136 -0.68 21.50 6.51
C LEU A 136 -1.68 20.89 7.50
N SER A 137 -2.98 21.05 7.20
CA SER A 137 -4.03 20.36 7.94
C SER A 137 -3.95 18.84 7.73
N GLY A 138 -4.58 18.04 8.60
CA GLY A 138 -4.60 16.58 8.47
C GLY A 138 -5.11 16.08 7.11
N GLY A 139 -6.10 16.77 6.53
CA GLY A 139 -6.60 16.46 5.18
C GLY A 139 -5.57 16.76 4.08
N TRP A 140 -4.85 17.87 4.19
CA TRP A 140 -3.78 18.23 3.26
C TRP A 140 -2.57 17.30 3.39
N ARG A 141 -2.23 16.89 4.62
CA ARG A 141 -1.21 15.87 4.89
C ARG A 141 -1.57 14.52 4.25
N MET A 142 -2.82 14.08 4.38
CA MET A 142 -3.28 12.85 3.73
C MET A 142 -3.25 12.97 2.20
N LYS A 143 -3.63 14.13 1.66
CA LYS A 143 -3.53 14.38 0.21
C LYS A 143 -2.07 14.35 -0.26
N LEU A 144 -1.15 14.96 0.49
CA LEU A 144 0.27 14.94 0.16
C LEU A 144 0.81 13.51 0.08
N LEU A 145 0.49 12.66 1.06
CA LEU A 145 0.87 11.25 1.06
C LEU A 145 0.30 10.42 -0.10
N LEU A 146 -0.84 10.83 -0.65
CA LEU A 146 -1.43 10.19 -1.83
C LEU A 146 -0.83 10.72 -3.14
N ALA A 147 -0.25 11.91 -3.10
CA ALA A 147 0.35 12.59 -4.25
C ALA A 147 1.85 12.29 -4.43
N SER A 148 2.54 11.92 -3.34
CA SER A 148 3.95 11.50 -3.33
C SER A 148 4.15 10.07 -3.79
#